data_AF-A0A9W2YM26-F1
#
_entry.id   AF-A0A9W2YM26-F1
#
_cell.length_a   1.000
_cell.length_b   1.000
_cell.length_c   1.000
_cell.angle_alpha   90.00
_cell.angle_beta   90.00
_cell.angle_gamma   90.00
#
_symmetry.space_group_name_H-M   'P 1'
#
loop_
_entity.id
_entity.type
_entity.pdbx_description
1 polymer ?
#
loop_
_entity_poly.entity_id
_entity_poly.type
_entity_poly.pdbx_seq_one_letter_code
_entity_poly.pdbx_strand_id
1 'polypeptide(L)'
;MAFLLSLFLGVYLAPLALSELLIDVQPNVISEELTPKLVINCSISNNQVQQIDTIKSLSLARYNENIKKFEVLLALEVSTLNLTQYVQFQRSQIGFGNMYISLTLQEPTQSDARVYRCNVTGDDADGINISLVNKKEVKYETISTPVLDEIRRLKKDADKNQCSSTKEEIMDKKKQRSKLSFVGSSEVINEFIETFTLTCSCQDSNLHSDTNYTVEFMYIFHETNGVIATINKGQTVVTAIQEVGSNNVKGELSDEKLHESYLQVTWRNLRSSDSGKYFCGAHVIGSDGRAERLNEMVTIQVKLPTFEDLVNVIQKLLIQANDDREILQDNKQNIKSIQNELRNNQDNVIKMYKDLDNHEQNFKTIKKDLDSNQQNIKIINQDLDNQKQNIIRINTDLDSKEQQFTRFNKDLDSKQQDIIRIDKDLNATEHNITRINKNLDSKQQDIISIKQDLESSKKDFNEHRQNISIFKDMLDTVIYNLSSSLTDVKQELTKGF
;
A
#
# COMPACT_ATOMS: atom_id res chain seq x y z
N MET A 1 3.98 -5.40 71.01
CA MET A 1 5.12 -6.10 70.40
C MET A 1 4.67 -6.54 69.02
N ALA A 2 4.87 -5.67 68.03
CA ALA A 2 5.95 -5.78 67.02
C ALA A 2 5.42 -6.56 65.81
N PHE A 3 4.88 -5.88 64.79
CA PHE A 3 5.62 -5.49 63.57
C PHE A 3 6.52 -6.60 63.03
N LEU A 4 6.14 -7.16 61.88
CA LEU A 4 7.09 -7.54 60.81
C LEU A 4 6.32 -7.79 59.51
N LEU A 5 6.44 -6.82 58.60
CA LEU A 5 6.31 -7.03 57.16
C LEU A 5 7.37 -8.06 56.74
N SER A 6 6.98 -9.06 55.95
CA SER A 6 7.92 -9.78 55.09
C SER A 6 7.31 -9.92 53.71
N LEU A 7 7.79 -9.04 52.83
CA LEU A 7 7.67 -9.11 51.37
C LEU A 7 8.23 -10.46 50.90
N PHE A 8 7.42 -11.32 50.29
CA PHE A 8 7.91 -12.44 49.51
C PHE A 8 7.56 -12.20 48.04
N LEU A 9 8.57 -11.73 47.30
CA LEU A 9 8.64 -11.80 45.85
C LEU A 9 8.68 -13.29 45.46
N GLY A 10 7.54 -13.87 45.10
CA GLY A 10 7.49 -15.16 44.42
C GLY A 10 7.81 -14.96 42.95
N VAL A 11 9.09 -15.07 42.60
CA VAL A 11 9.56 -15.16 41.21
C VAL A 11 8.87 -16.36 40.56
N TYR A 12 8.07 -16.10 39.53
CA TYR A 12 7.54 -17.12 38.63
C TYR A 12 8.73 -17.75 37.88
N LEU A 13 9.29 -18.83 38.43
CA LEU A 13 10.17 -19.72 37.68
C LEU A 13 9.26 -20.53 36.74
N ALA A 14 9.13 -20.06 35.50
CA ALA A 14 8.70 -20.92 34.42
C ALA A 14 9.61 -22.17 34.41
N PRO A 15 9.07 -23.38 34.19
CA PRO A 15 9.92 -24.55 34.03
C PRO A 15 10.76 -24.35 32.77
N LEU A 16 12.04 -24.00 32.95
CA LEU A 16 13.04 -24.11 31.91
C LEU A 16 13.08 -25.59 31.52
N ALA A 17 12.57 -25.90 30.33
CA ALA A 17 12.60 -27.25 29.79
C ALA A 17 14.06 -27.68 29.67
N LEU A 18 14.51 -28.54 30.60
CA LEU A 18 15.86 -29.09 30.61
C LEU A 18 16.04 -29.95 29.36
N SER A 19 16.98 -29.57 28.50
CA SER A 19 17.33 -30.30 27.29
C SER A 19 18.34 -31.40 27.65
N GLU A 20 17.94 -32.65 27.45
CA GLU A 20 18.57 -33.84 28.01
C GLU A 20 18.84 -34.89 26.92
N LEU A 21 19.96 -35.61 27.06
CA LEU A 21 20.28 -36.77 26.23
C LEU A 21 19.47 -37.97 26.73
N LEU A 22 18.54 -38.45 25.90
CA LEU A 22 17.60 -39.50 26.27
C LEU A 22 17.97 -40.83 25.58
N ILE A 23 17.94 -41.90 26.37
CA ILE A 23 17.94 -43.27 25.87
C ILE A 23 16.73 -44.02 26.43
N ASP A 24 15.87 -44.48 25.54
CA ASP A 24 14.68 -45.24 25.87
C ASP A 24 14.73 -46.62 25.22
N VAL A 25 14.26 -47.63 25.95
CA VAL A 25 14.25 -49.00 25.48
C VAL A 25 12.94 -49.69 25.83
N GLN A 26 12.25 -50.20 24.80
CA GLN A 26 10.94 -50.82 24.93
C GLN A 26 10.86 -52.17 24.19
N PRO A 27 10.49 -53.27 24.87
CA PRO A 27 10.37 -53.40 26.33
C PRO A 27 11.76 -53.44 27.01
N ASN A 28 11.81 -53.11 28.30
CA ASN A 28 13.04 -53.16 29.11
C ASN A 28 13.40 -54.57 29.61
N VAL A 29 12.50 -55.54 29.45
CA VAL A 29 12.70 -56.97 29.69
C VAL A 29 12.29 -57.72 28.43
N ILE A 30 13.15 -58.63 27.97
CA ILE A 30 12.89 -59.46 26.79
C ILE A 30 12.94 -60.96 27.13
N SER A 31 12.18 -61.74 26.38
CA SER A 31 12.24 -63.20 26.36
C SER A 31 12.26 -63.66 24.91
N GLU A 32 13.13 -64.62 24.61
CA GLU A 32 13.15 -65.30 23.32
C GLU A 32 11.77 -65.95 23.07
N GLU A 33 11.31 -65.93 21.82
CA GLU A 33 9.98 -66.39 21.35
C GLU A 33 8.74 -65.56 21.78
N LEU A 34 8.78 -64.79 22.87
CA LEU A 34 7.62 -64.00 23.33
C LEU A 34 7.74 -62.50 23.07
N THR A 35 8.95 -61.97 22.98
CA THR A 35 9.15 -60.56 22.62
C THR A 35 9.25 -60.45 21.10
N PRO A 36 8.27 -59.85 20.40
CA PRO A 36 8.31 -59.77 18.94
C PRO A 36 9.31 -58.70 18.46
N LYS A 37 9.51 -57.63 19.25
CA LYS A 37 10.42 -56.53 18.89
C LYS A 37 11.03 -55.88 20.13
N LEU A 38 12.27 -55.44 20.00
CA LEU A 38 12.98 -54.57 20.94
C LEU A 38 13.36 -53.28 20.23
N VAL A 39 12.90 -52.14 20.76
CA VAL A 39 13.20 -50.81 20.21
C VAL A 39 14.13 -50.07 21.16
N ILE A 40 15.25 -49.58 20.62
CA ILE A 40 16.22 -48.74 21.33
C ILE A 40 16.25 -47.37 20.65
N ASN A 41 15.83 -46.34 21.37
CA ASN A 41 15.82 -44.96 20.90
C ASN A 41 16.88 -44.15 21.64
N CYS A 42 17.72 -43.45 20.89
CA CYS A 42 18.73 -42.52 21.36
C CYS A 42 18.41 -41.16 20.74
N SER A 43 18.06 -40.16 21.54
CA SER A 43 17.60 -38.86 21.06
C SER A 43 18.01 -37.73 21.98
N ILE A 44 17.96 -36.51 21.45
CA ILE A 44 18.20 -35.28 22.21
C ILE A 44 16.88 -34.52 22.36
N SER A 45 16.45 -34.22 23.58
CA SER A 45 15.24 -33.40 23.78
C SER A 45 15.53 -31.92 23.51
N ASN A 46 14.59 -31.23 22.87
CA ASN A 46 14.68 -29.81 22.51
C ASN A 46 15.92 -29.40 21.68
N ASN A 47 16.53 -30.36 20.97
CA ASN A 47 17.65 -30.12 20.04
C ASN A 47 18.89 -29.46 20.68
N GLN A 48 19.01 -29.53 22.01
CA GLN A 48 20.10 -28.98 22.78
C GLN A 48 20.50 -30.01 23.84
N VAL A 49 21.75 -30.01 24.26
CA VAL A 49 22.18 -30.80 25.43
C VAL A 49 23.00 -29.87 26.30
N GLN A 50 22.73 -29.85 27.60
CA GLN A 50 23.51 -29.05 28.54
C GLN A 50 25.01 -29.28 28.32
N GLN A 51 25.80 -28.21 28.17
CA GLN A 51 27.26 -28.21 27.96
C GLN A 51 27.76 -28.46 26.52
N ILE A 52 26.89 -28.63 25.52
CA ILE A 52 27.28 -28.72 24.11
C ILE A 52 26.50 -27.71 23.28
N ASP A 53 27.21 -26.73 22.71
CA ASP A 53 26.62 -25.66 21.91
C ASP A 53 26.48 -26.06 20.44
N THR A 54 27.45 -26.81 19.90
CA THR A 54 27.40 -27.33 18.52
C THR A 54 27.48 -28.85 18.50
N ILE A 55 26.35 -29.52 18.28
CA ILE A 55 26.29 -30.99 18.21
C ILE A 55 26.88 -31.47 16.88
N LYS A 56 27.93 -32.30 16.96
CA LYS A 56 28.61 -32.88 15.78
C LYS A 56 28.09 -34.27 15.44
N SER A 57 27.94 -35.15 16.43
CA SER A 57 27.52 -36.52 16.19
C SER A 57 26.70 -37.10 17.33
N LEU A 58 25.84 -38.05 16.99
CA LEU A 58 25.07 -38.88 17.91
C LEU A 58 25.39 -40.34 17.62
N SER A 59 25.60 -41.17 18.64
CA SER A 59 25.96 -42.58 18.47
C SER A 59 25.23 -43.49 19.44
N LEU A 60 24.79 -44.63 18.93
CA LEU A 60 24.21 -45.72 19.71
C LEU A 60 25.23 -46.85 19.79
N ALA A 61 25.53 -47.31 20.99
CA ALA A 61 26.50 -48.37 21.26
C ALA A 61 25.90 -49.44 22.18
N ARG A 62 26.42 -50.66 22.09
CA ARG A 62 26.03 -51.80 22.94
C ARG A 62 27.23 -52.31 23.71
N TYR A 63 27.04 -52.63 24.97
CA TYR A 63 28.10 -53.20 25.80
C TYR A 63 28.41 -54.63 25.34
N ASN A 64 29.65 -54.86 24.95
CA ASN A 64 30.14 -56.16 24.53
C ASN A 64 30.94 -56.78 25.69
N GLU A 65 30.42 -57.87 26.24
CA GLU A 65 30.99 -58.54 27.42
C GLU A 65 32.34 -59.19 27.13
N ASN A 66 32.57 -59.64 25.89
CA ASN A 66 33.80 -60.34 25.50
C ASN A 66 35.00 -59.39 25.49
N ILE A 67 34.82 -58.18 24.94
CA ILE A 67 35.88 -57.16 24.86
C ILE A 67 35.82 -56.13 26.00
N LYS A 68 34.84 -56.26 26.91
CA LYS A 68 34.56 -55.36 28.05
C LYS A 68 34.51 -53.87 27.67
N LYS A 69 33.97 -53.56 26.50
CA LYS A 69 33.86 -52.19 25.95
C LYS A 69 32.52 -51.99 25.26
N PHE A 70 32.12 -50.72 25.12
CA PHE A 70 30.98 -50.36 24.29
C PHE A 70 31.39 -50.39 22.82
N GLU A 71 30.76 -51.27 22.07
CA GLU A 71 30.86 -51.36 20.62
C GLU A 71 29.85 -50.41 20.00
N VAL A 72 30.33 -49.46 19.19
CA VAL A 72 29.44 -48.53 18.49
C VAL A 72 28.69 -49.31 17.43
N LEU A 73 27.35 -49.23 17.48
CA LEU A 73 26.46 -49.90 16.55
C LEU A 73 26.16 -49.00 15.37
N LEU A 74 25.75 -47.76 15.67
CA LEU A 74 25.31 -46.75 14.74
C LEU A 74 25.91 -45.39 15.15
N ALA A 75 26.37 -44.60 14.20
CA ALA A 75 26.77 -43.21 14.43
C ALA A 75 26.18 -42.31 13.34
N LEU A 76 25.55 -41.22 13.76
CA LEU A 76 24.96 -40.20 12.91
C LEU A 76 25.80 -38.94 13.01
N GLU A 77 26.31 -38.47 11.87
CA GLU A 77 26.87 -37.13 11.75
C GLU A 77 25.71 -36.14 11.56
N VAL A 78 25.55 -35.19 12.49
CA VAL A 78 24.33 -34.37 12.58
C VAL A 78 24.28 -33.30 11.49
N SER A 79 25.43 -32.77 11.06
CA SER A 79 25.52 -31.73 10.02
C SER A 79 25.24 -32.28 8.61
N THR A 80 25.66 -33.50 8.31
CA THR A 80 25.49 -34.14 7.00
C THR A 80 24.29 -35.09 6.95
N LEU A 81 23.71 -35.43 8.12
CA LEU A 81 22.72 -36.49 8.31
C LEU A 81 23.16 -37.84 7.74
N ASN A 82 24.46 -38.09 7.72
CA ASN A 82 25.01 -39.35 7.27
C ASN A 82 25.07 -40.35 8.44
N LEU A 83 24.37 -41.48 8.29
CA LEU A 83 24.41 -42.58 9.25
C LEU A 83 25.43 -43.63 8.83
N THR A 84 26.40 -43.88 9.71
CA THR A 84 27.35 -44.99 9.58
C THR A 84 26.90 -46.16 10.46
N GLN A 85 26.72 -47.32 9.84
CA GLN A 85 26.42 -48.58 10.52
C GLN A 85 27.70 -49.42 10.65
N TYR A 86 28.13 -49.69 11.89
CA TYR A 86 29.35 -50.44 12.17
C TYR A 86 29.10 -51.94 12.38
N VAL A 87 27.87 -52.31 12.73
CA VAL A 87 27.45 -53.69 12.97
C VAL A 87 26.23 -54.01 12.13
N GLN A 88 26.27 -55.13 11.38
CA GLN A 88 25.13 -55.59 10.60
C GLN A 88 24.15 -56.37 11.49
N PHE A 89 22.87 -56.03 11.43
CA PHE A 89 21.80 -56.69 12.18
C PHE A 89 20.95 -57.55 11.24
N GLN A 90 20.55 -58.73 11.70
CA GLN A 90 19.59 -59.57 10.99
C GLN A 90 18.18 -59.12 11.39
N ARG A 91 17.29 -58.92 10.41
CA ARG A 91 15.88 -58.56 10.63
C ARG A 91 15.70 -57.33 11.55
N SER A 92 16.39 -56.24 11.25
CA SER A 92 16.25 -54.98 11.99
C SER A 92 15.71 -53.85 11.14
N GLN A 93 15.12 -52.84 11.78
CA GLN A 93 14.82 -51.56 11.17
C GLN A 93 15.62 -50.47 11.87
N ILE A 94 16.19 -49.55 11.09
CA ILE A 94 16.95 -48.42 11.59
C ILE A 94 16.23 -47.14 11.14
N GLY A 95 15.86 -46.31 12.11
CA GLY A 95 15.36 -44.95 11.90
C GLY A 95 16.40 -43.94 12.35
N PHE A 96 16.57 -42.86 11.61
CA PHE A 96 17.43 -41.76 12.02
C PHE A 96 16.93 -40.45 11.41
N GLY A 97 17.31 -39.33 12.02
CA GLY A 97 16.97 -38.00 11.56
C GLY A 97 17.64 -36.94 12.42
N ASN A 98 17.14 -35.71 12.37
CA ASN A 98 17.70 -34.62 13.18
C ASN A 98 17.68 -35.01 14.66
N MET A 99 18.88 -35.32 15.19
CA MET A 99 19.16 -35.58 16.60
C MET A 99 18.44 -36.80 17.22
N TYR A 100 18.16 -37.83 16.41
CA TYR A 100 17.78 -39.15 16.93
C TYR A 100 18.28 -40.32 16.09
N ILE A 101 18.49 -41.45 16.76
CA ILE A 101 18.76 -42.78 16.21
C ILE A 101 17.80 -43.76 16.88
N SER A 102 17.12 -44.57 16.09
CA SER A 102 16.25 -45.66 16.54
C SER A 102 16.72 -46.97 15.92
N LEU A 103 16.91 -47.99 16.75
CA LEU A 103 17.21 -49.36 16.33
C LEU A 103 16.09 -50.26 16.80
N THR A 104 15.40 -50.92 15.87
CA THR A 104 14.40 -51.94 16.15
C THR A 104 14.94 -53.31 15.76
N LEU A 105 15.09 -54.20 16.73
CA LEU A 105 15.46 -55.60 16.52
C LEU A 105 14.18 -56.45 16.52
N GLN A 106 13.93 -57.20 15.44
CA GLN A 106 12.83 -58.17 15.39
C GLN A 106 13.28 -59.49 16.00
N GLU A 107 12.39 -60.12 16.77
CA GLU A 107 12.65 -61.40 17.46
C GLU A 107 13.97 -61.38 18.28
N PRO A 108 14.14 -60.41 19.21
CA PRO A 108 15.35 -60.27 20.00
C PRO A 108 15.66 -61.53 20.82
N THR A 109 16.94 -61.87 20.88
CA THR A 109 17.46 -63.06 21.57
C THR A 109 18.06 -62.70 22.92
N GLN A 110 18.45 -63.71 23.71
CA GLN A 110 19.22 -63.49 24.94
C GLN A 110 20.50 -62.66 24.71
N SER A 111 21.08 -62.71 23.51
CA SER A 111 22.27 -61.92 23.18
C SER A 111 22.01 -60.42 23.07
N ASP A 112 20.75 -60.01 22.87
CA ASP A 112 20.34 -58.62 22.72
C ASP A 112 20.00 -57.94 24.06
N ALA A 113 19.81 -58.72 25.12
CA ALA A 113 19.69 -58.24 26.50
C ALA A 113 21.06 -57.76 27.00
N ARG A 114 21.37 -56.49 26.71
CA ARG A 114 22.65 -55.83 27.05
C ARG A 114 22.40 -54.40 27.51
N VAL A 115 23.45 -53.76 28.01
CA VAL A 115 23.44 -52.32 28.28
C VAL A 115 23.70 -51.56 26.99
N TYR A 116 22.78 -50.68 26.62
CA TYR A 116 22.92 -49.77 25.50
C TYR A 116 23.34 -48.39 26.00
N ARG A 117 24.14 -47.70 25.19
CA ARG A 117 24.66 -46.35 25.47
C ARG A 117 24.34 -45.43 24.31
N CYS A 118 23.65 -44.34 24.61
CA CYS A 118 23.51 -43.19 23.74
C CYS A 118 24.62 -42.20 24.08
N ASN A 119 25.34 -41.71 23.06
CA ASN A 119 26.47 -40.79 23.23
C ASN A 119 26.39 -39.67 22.19
N VAL A 120 26.42 -38.44 22.66
CA VAL A 120 26.48 -37.23 21.82
C VAL A 120 27.85 -36.59 21.95
N THR A 121 28.42 -36.13 20.85
CA THR A 121 29.69 -35.39 20.81
C THR A 121 29.50 -34.07 20.10
N GLY A 122 30.09 -33.01 20.60
CA GLY A 122 30.04 -31.68 19.99
C GLY A 122 31.05 -30.74 20.59
N ASP A 123 30.99 -29.47 20.20
CA ASP A 123 31.84 -28.42 20.78
C ASP A 123 31.05 -27.59 21.79
N ASP A 124 31.72 -27.18 22.87
CA ASP A 124 31.24 -26.13 23.77
C ASP A 124 31.50 -24.72 23.20
N ALA A 125 31.12 -23.70 23.96
CA ALA A 125 31.26 -22.29 23.59
C ALA A 125 32.71 -21.87 23.29
N ASP A 126 33.70 -22.57 23.86
CA ASP A 126 35.12 -22.31 23.66
C ASP A 126 35.72 -23.15 22.50
N GLY A 127 34.91 -23.96 21.83
CA GLY A 127 35.32 -24.82 20.71
C GLY A 127 36.00 -26.12 21.16
N ILE A 128 35.90 -26.50 22.43
CA ILE A 128 36.46 -27.74 22.98
C ILE A 128 35.49 -28.88 22.72
N ASN A 129 36.02 -30.02 22.25
CA ASN A 129 35.21 -31.21 21.99
C ASN A 129 34.79 -31.88 23.31
N ILE A 130 33.48 -31.93 23.56
CA ILE A 130 32.85 -32.57 24.72
C ILE A 130 31.96 -33.72 24.28
N SER A 131 31.90 -34.78 25.09
CA SER A 131 30.99 -35.91 24.91
C SER A 131 30.11 -36.15 26.14
N LEU A 132 28.81 -36.37 25.92
CA LEU A 132 27.85 -36.71 26.97
C LEU A 132 27.22 -38.07 26.68
N VAL A 133 26.99 -38.85 27.74
CA VAL A 133 26.54 -40.24 27.63
C VAL A 133 25.35 -40.51 28.55
N ASN A 134 24.39 -41.29 28.04
CA ASN A 134 23.30 -41.87 28.82
C ASN A 134 23.18 -43.37 28.51
N LYS A 135 22.75 -44.19 29.47
CA LYS A 135 22.74 -45.66 29.35
C LYS A 135 21.42 -46.27 29.81
N LYS A 136 21.02 -47.37 29.17
CA LYS A 136 19.85 -48.17 29.56
C LYS A 136 20.15 -49.66 29.47
N GLU A 137 19.76 -50.42 30.48
CA GLU A 137 19.89 -51.88 30.52
C GLU A 137 18.62 -52.57 30.00
N VAL A 138 18.80 -53.58 29.16
CA VAL A 138 17.77 -54.53 28.75
C VAL A 138 18.02 -55.86 29.47
N LYS A 139 17.02 -56.34 30.20
CA LYS A 139 17.12 -57.59 30.98
C LYS A 139 16.56 -58.77 30.21
N TYR A 140 17.14 -59.95 30.41
CA TYR A 140 16.61 -61.19 29.87
C TYR A 140 15.83 -61.96 30.93
N GLU A 141 14.63 -62.42 30.60
CA GLU A 141 13.85 -63.30 31.46
C GLU A 141 13.70 -64.68 30.80
N THR A 142 14.12 -65.73 31.52
CA THR A 142 13.99 -67.11 31.04
C THR A 142 12.67 -67.68 31.52
N ILE A 143 11.76 -67.95 30.59
CA ILE A 143 10.45 -68.53 30.89
C ILE A 143 10.57 -70.05 31.03
N SER A 144 9.87 -70.62 32.02
CA SER A 144 9.89 -72.06 32.31
C SER A 144 9.41 -72.89 31.10
N THR A 145 10.16 -73.93 30.74
CA THR A 145 9.95 -74.82 29.59
C THR A 145 8.52 -75.34 29.39
N PRO A 146 7.73 -75.68 30.44
CA PRO A 146 6.34 -76.12 30.28
C PRO A 146 5.41 -75.06 29.67
N VAL A 147 5.69 -73.77 29.92
CA VAL A 147 4.87 -72.65 29.39
C VAL A 147 5.17 -72.42 27.91
N LEU A 148 6.42 -72.59 27.49
CA LEU A 148 6.84 -72.51 26.09
C LEU A 148 6.23 -73.64 25.25
N ASP A 149 6.18 -74.86 25.78
CA ASP A 149 5.55 -75.98 25.09
C ASP A 149 4.03 -75.82 24.99
N GLU A 150 3.36 -75.24 25.99
CA GLU A 150 1.93 -74.93 25.93
C GLU A 150 1.63 -73.79 24.93
N ILE A 151 2.47 -72.75 24.85
CA ILE A 151 2.35 -71.69 23.85
C ILE A 151 2.57 -72.25 22.43
N ARG A 152 3.53 -73.16 22.24
CA ARG A 152 3.73 -73.87 20.96
C ARG A 152 2.55 -74.77 20.62
N ARG A 153 1.93 -75.42 21.61
CA ARG A 153 0.70 -76.21 21.42
C ARG A 153 -0.47 -75.34 20.99
N LEU A 154 -0.68 -74.20 21.65
CA LEU A 154 -1.76 -73.26 21.36
C LEU A 154 -1.60 -72.59 19.99
N LYS A 155 -0.37 -72.27 19.56
CA LYS A 155 -0.08 -71.80 18.19
C LYS A 155 -0.38 -72.87 17.13
N LYS A 156 -0.16 -74.15 17.43
CA LYS A 156 -0.38 -75.27 16.49
C LYS A 156 -1.85 -75.74 16.43
N ASP A 157 -2.59 -75.59 17.54
CA ASP A 157 -4.02 -75.91 17.63
C ASP A 157 -4.91 -74.80 17.00
N ALA A 158 -4.39 -73.57 16.84
CA ALA A 158 -5.08 -72.48 16.13
C ALA A 158 -5.23 -72.73 14.62
N ASP A 159 -4.34 -73.50 14.01
CA ASP A 159 -4.36 -73.81 12.57
C ASP A 159 -5.27 -75.01 12.20
N LYS A 160 -5.93 -75.67 13.17
CA LYS A 160 -6.57 -76.98 12.91
C LYS A 160 -8.00 -77.22 13.36
N ASN A 161 -8.71 -76.28 14.00
CA ASN A 161 -10.08 -76.54 14.43
C ASN A 161 -11.14 -75.75 13.66
N GLN A 162 -11.71 -76.47 12.70
CA GLN A 162 -13.02 -76.29 12.09
C GLN A 162 -14.11 -76.32 13.18
N CYS A 163 -15.04 -75.36 13.14
CA CYS A 163 -16.13 -75.18 14.08
C CYS A 163 -17.03 -76.43 14.24
N SER A 164 -17.50 -76.68 15.46
CA SER A 164 -18.80 -77.32 15.70
C SER A 164 -19.60 -76.50 16.71
N SER A 165 -20.61 -75.81 16.22
CA SER A 165 -21.67 -75.19 17.01
C SER A 165 -22.61 -76.24 17.57
N THR A 166 -22.77 -76.30 18.88
CA THR A 166 -23.89 -76.99 19.53
C THR A 166 -24.63 -75.97 20.38
N LYS A 167 -25.89 -75.72 20.01
CA LYS A 167 -26.85 -74.98 20.81
C LYS A 167 -27.24 -75.85 21.99
N GLU A 168 -26.91 -75.42 23.20
CA GLU A 168 -27.66 -75.79 24.41
C GLU A 168 -28.09 -74.51 25.11
N GLU A 169 -29.41 -74.38 25.26
CA GLU A 169 -30.05 -73.38 26.10
C GLU A 169 -29.71 -73.66 27.56
N ILE A 170 -29.03 -72.72 28.21
CA ILE A 170 -29.12 -72.54 29.65
C ILE A 170 -29.60 -71.11 29.89
N MET A 171 -30.89 -70.99 30.20
CA MET A 171 -31.40 -69.85 30.94
C MET A 171 -30.74 -69.85 32.32
N ASP A 172 -29.75 -68.96 32.53
CA ASP A 172 -29.63 -68.31 33.82
C ASP A 172 -28.80 -67.01 33.76
N LYS A 173 -29.34 -65.99 34.43
CA LYS A 173 -28.70 -64.75 34.93
C LYS A 173 -28.40 -63.60 33.95
N LYS A 174 -29.20 -62.53 34.12
CA LYS A 174 -28.88 -61.10 33.94
C LYS A 174 -27.79 -60.78 32.91
N LYS A 175 -28.19 -60.54 31.66
CA LYS A 175 -27.33 -59.90 30.64
C LYS A 175 -27.16 -58.43 30.99
N GLN A 176 -26.18 -58.14 31.85
CA GLN A 176 -25.65 -56.80 32.08
C GLN A 176 -25.15 -56.30 30.73
N ARG A 177 -25.81 -55.30 30.13
CA ARG A 177 -25.39 -54.68 28.87
C ARG A 177 -23.95 -54.19 29.05
N SER A 178 -23.03 -54.67 28.22
CA SER A 178 -21.64 -54.24 28.22
C SER A 178 -21.54 -52.72 28.14
N LYS A 179 -20.67 -52.11 28.95
CA LYS A 179 -20.41 -50.66 28.99
C LYS A 179 -19.60 -50.15 27.78
N LEU A 180 -19.16 -51.05 26.90
CA LEU A 180 -18.36 -50.81 25.71
C LEU A 180 -19.17 -51.27 24.47
N SER A 181 -19.14 -50.49 23.40
CA SER A 181 -19.78 -50.75 22.11
C SER A 181 -18.72 -50.88 21.04
N PHE A 182 -18.86 -51.86 20.15
CA PHE A 182 -17.93 -52.05 19.04
C PHE A 182 -18.69 -52.46 17.78
N VAL A 183 -18.67 -51.60 16.75
CA VAL A 183 -19.53 -51.74 15.57
C VAL A 183 -18.75 -51.45 14.29
N GLY A 184 -18.83 -52.37 13.33
CA GLY A 184 -18.36 -52.18 11.96
C GLY A 184 -19.47 -51.65 11.05
N SER A 185 -19.12 -50.88 10.02
CA SER A 185 -20.10 -50.36 9.04
C SER A 185 -20.78 -51.45 8.22
N SER A 186 -20.14 -52.61 8.07
CA SER A 186 -20.71 -53.85 7.56
C SER A 186 -19.93 -55.04 8.12
N GLU A 187 -20.58 -56.19 8.29
CA GLU A 187 -19.94 -57.45 8.69
C GLU A 187 -19.29 -58.18 7.51
N VAL A 188 -19.78 -57.92 6.29
CA VAL A 188 -19.26 -58.46 5.03
C VAL A 188 -18.94 -57.31 4.10
N ILE A 189 -17.71 -57.28 3.60
CA ILE A 189 -17.18 -56.14 2.83
C ILE A 189 -16.57 -56.63 1.53
N ASN A 190 -16.91 -55.96 0.44
CA ASN A 190 -16.31 -56.24 -0.86
C ASN A 190 -14.97 -55.51 -1.01
N GLU A 191 -13.91 -56.27 -1.28
CA GLU A 191 -12.55 -55.78 -1.49
C GLU A 191 -12.53 -54.66 -2.55
N PHE A 192 -11.76 -53.59 -2.32
CA PHE A 192 -11.54 -52.47 -3.25
C PHE A 192 -12.76 -51.66 -3.70
N ILE A 193 -13.99 -51.99 -3.26
CA ILE A 193 -15.21 -51.27 -3.63
C ILE A 193 -15.71 -50.43 -2.46
N GLU A 194 -15.75 -51.00 -1.27
CA GLU A 194 -16.40 -50.39 -0.12
C GLU A 194 -15.41 -49.80 0.88
N THR A 195 -15.72 -48.59 1.34
CA THR A 195 -15.03 -47.99 2.48
C THR A 195 -15.58 -48.61 3.75
N PHE A 196 -14.73 -49.18 4.60
CA PHE A 196 -15.14 -49.79 5.86
C PHE A 196 -14.76 -48.92 7.04
N THR A 197 -15.65 -48.79 8.01
CA THR A 197 -15.38 -48.06 9.26
C THR A 197 -15.71 -48.93 10.46
N LEU A 198 -14.78 -49.00 11.40
CA LEU A 198 -14.91 -49.72 12.65
C LEU A 198 -14.84 -48.72 13.79
N THR A 199 -15.88 -48.69 14.61
CA THR A 199 -16.03 -47.71 15.70
C THR A 199 -16.12 -48.46 17.01
N CYS A 200 -15.19 -48.19 17.91
CA CYS A 200 -15.29 -48.55 19.30
C CYS A 200 -15.67 -47.34 20.13
N SER A 201 -16.67 -47.48 21.00
CA SER A 201 -17.17 -46.38 21.78
C SER A 201 -17.60 -46.83 23.17
N CYS A 202 -17.41 -45.97 24.17
CA CYS A 202 -17.69 -46.25 25.57
C CYS A 202 -18.49 -45.07 26.14
N GLN A 203 -19.73 -45.35 26.55
CA GLN A 203 -20.67 -44.35 27.03
C GLN A 203 -21.13 -44.68 28.45
N ASP A 204 -21.07 -43.69 29.35
CA ASP A 204 -21.60 -43.81 30.71
C ASP A 204 -23.10 -44.14 30.65
N SER A 205 -23.44 -45.40 30.93
CA SER A 205 -24.79 -45.91 30.75
C SER A 205 -25.69 -45.27 31.81
N ASN A 206 -26.64 -44.44 31.38
CA ASN A 206 -27.67 -43.73 32.16
C ASN A 206 -28.64 -44.62 32.98
N LEU A 207 -28.23 -45.80 33.43
CA LEU A 207 -29.11 -46.77 34.07
C LEU A 207 -28.45 -47.60 35.18
N HIS A 208 -27.60 -47.00 36.03
CA HIS A 208 -27.43 -47.35 37.46
C HIS A 208 -26.39 -46.42 38.11
N SER A 209 -26.77 -45.81 39.23
CA SER A 209 -26.18 -44.59 39.79
C SER A 209 -24.91 -44.75 40.64
N ASP A 210 -24.12 -45.82 40.49
CA ASP A 210 -23.01 -46.10 41.44
C ASP A 210 -21.63 -46.39 40.83
N THR A 211 -21.42 -46.25 39.52
CA THR A 211 -20.06 -46.33 38.97
C THR A 211 -19.84 -45.30 37.87
N ASN A 212 -19.46 -44.07 38.24
CA ASN A 212 -18.84 -43.18 37.24
C ASN A 212 -17.48 -43.81 36.88
N TYR A 213 -17.13 -43.86 35.60
CA TYR A 213 -15.84 -44.37 35.17
C TYR A 213 -15.19 -43.41 34.17
N THR A 214 -13.88 -43.36 34.22
CA THR A 214 -13.08 -42.53 33.34
C THR A 214 -12.24 -43.43 32.44
N VAL A 215 -12.31 -43.21 31.13
CA VAL A 215 -11.57 -44.02 30.17
C VAL A 215 -10.13 -43.50 30.10
N GLU A 216 -9.19 -44.33 30.54
CA GLU A 216 -7.76 -43.98 30.55
C GLU A 216 -7.07 -44.42 29.24
N PHE A 217 -7.56 -45.49 28.63
CA PHE A 217 -6.97 -46.06 27.42
C PHE A 217 -8.01 -46.83 26.60
N MET A 218 -7.97 -46.69 25.28
CA MET A 218 -8.71 -47.52 24.35
C MET A 218 -7.80 -48.06 23.25
N TYR A 219 -8.10 -49.25 22.76
CA TYR A 219 -7.42 -49.84 21.62
C TYR A 219 -8.35 -50.68 20.75
N ILE A 220 -7.98 -50.77 19.48
CA ILE A 220 -8.53 -51.73 18.51
C ILE A 220 -7.41 -52.68 18.10
N PHE A 221 -7.70 -53.96 18.08
CA PHE A 221 -6.76 -55.05 17.82
C PHE A 221 -7.36 -56.03 16.82
N HIS A 222 -6.58 -56.49 15.86
CA HIS A 222 -6.91 -57.58 14.94
C HIS A 222 -6.16 -58.85 15.36
N GLU A 223 -6.82 -60.01 15.28
CA GLU A 223 -6.25 -61.29 15.73
C GLU A 223 -4.91 -61.65 15.08
N THR A 224 -4.73 -61.34 13.79
CA THR A 224 -3.47 -61.61 13.05
C THR A 224 -2.61 -60.37 12.86
N ASN A 225 -3.23 -59.20 12.64
CA ASN A 225 -2.52 -57.97 12.26
C ASN A 225 -2.09 -57.15 13.48
N GLY A 226 -2.43 -57.61 14.69
CA GLY A 226 -2.01 -56.98 15.93
C GLY A 226 -2.79 -55.70 16.25
N VAL A 227 -2.19 -54.81 17.02
CA VAL A 227 -2.83 -53.56 17.45
C VAL A 227 -2.93 -52.59 16.28
N ILE A 228 -4.16 -52.16 15.98
CA ILE A 228 -4.50 -51.30 14.83
C ILE A 228 -4.44 -49.83 15.23
N ALA A 229 -5.08 -49.49 16.34
CA ALA A 229 -5.18 -48.12 16.81
C ALA A 229 -5.28 -48.09 18.34
N THR A 230 -4.70 -47.06 18.95
CA THR A 230 -4.76 -46.84 20.40
C THR A 230 -4.86 -45.36 20.74
N ILE A 231 -5.54 -45.03 21.83
CA ILE A 231 -5.60 -43.68 22.39
C ILE A 231 -5.51 -43.75 23.92
N ASN A 232 -4.64 -42.92 24.51
CA ASN A 232 -4.54 -42.73 25.95
C ASN A 232 -5.15 -41.39 26.36
N LYS A 233 -5.51 -41.27 27.64
CA LYS A 233 -6.05 -40.05 28.21
C LYS A 233 -5.02 -38.92 28.16
N GLY A 234 -5.47 -37.73 27.76
CA GLY A 234 -4.62 -36.56 27.56
C GLY A 234 -3.83 -36.56 26.24
N GLN A 235 -3.96 -37.60 25.40
CA GLN A 235 -3.44 -37.55 24.03
C GLN A 235 -4.42 -36.84 23.10
N THR A 236 -3.91 -35.88 22.34
CA THR A 236 -4.68 -35.17 21.29
C THR A 236 -4.61 -35.86 19.92
N VAL A 237 -3.77 -36.89 19.78
CA VAL A 237 -3.53 -37.61 18.52
C VAL A 237 -3.57 -39.11 18.78
N VAL A 238 -4.34 -39.84 17.97
CA VAL A 238 -4.44 -41.29 18.03
C VAL A 238 -3.17 -41.94 17.49
N THR A 239 -2.66 -42.95 18.19
CA THR A 239 -1.49 -43.71 17.72
C THR A 239 -1.95 -44.89 16.88
N ALA A 240 -1.60 -44.90 15.59
CA ALA A 240 -1.78 -46.03 14.69
C ALA A 240 -0.42 -46.75 14.51
N ILE A 241 -0.40 -48.08 14.59
CA ILE A 241 0.84 -48.85 14.41
C ILE A 241 1.09 -49.06 12.91
N GLN A 242 2.35 -48.88 12.52
CA GLN A 242 2.80 -48.66 11.15
C GLN A 242 2.74 -49.93 10.28
N GLU A 243 1.57 -50.21 9.72
CA GLU A 243 1.34 -50.95 8.46
C GLU A 243 0.03 -50.54 7.77
N VAL A 244 -0.55 -49.43 8.21
CA VAL A 244 -1.95 -49.05 7.98
C VAL A 244 -2.03 -47.84 7.03
N GLY A 245 -1.39 -47.94 5.87
CA GLY A 245 -1.27 -46.84 4.89
C GLY A 245 -2.54 -46.47 4.13
N SER A 246 -3.69 -47.08 4.45
CA SER A 246 -4.98 -46.82 3.80
C SER A 246 -6.10 -46.42 4.76
N ASN A 247 -5.79 -46.20 6.05
CA ASN A 247 -6.82 -45.95 7.05
C ASN A 247 -6.74 -44.58 7.70
N ASN A 248 -7.90 -43.97 7.85
CA ASN A 248 -8.09 -42.77 8.65
C ASN A 248 -8.50 -43.20 10.06
N VAL A 249 -7.66 -42.89 11.06
CA VAL A 249 -7.95 -43.17 12.47
C VAL A 249 -8.36 -41.87 13.17
N LYS A 250 -9.43 -41.92 13.94
CA LYS A 250 -9.96 -40.81 14.76
C LYS A 250 -10.30 -41.32 16.14
N GLY A 251 -10.22 -40.49 17.16
CA GLY A 251 -10.59 -40.90 18.50
C GLY A 251 -10.39 -39.76 19.49
N GLU A 252 -11.19 -39.81 20.55
CA GLU A 252 -11.22 -38.82 21.61
C GLU A 252 -11.67 -39.51 22.89
N LEU A 253 -10.96 -39.24 23.99
CA LEU A 253 -11.35 -39.71 25.32
C LEU A 253 -11.89 -38.50 26.10
N SER A 254 -13.15 -38.59 26.48
CA SER A 254 -13.86 -37.52 27.18
C SER A 254 -13.92 -37.80 28.68
N ASP A 255 -13.66 -36.76 29.48
CA ASP A 255 -13.91 -36.73 30.93
C ASP A 255 -15.34 -36.26 31.27
N GLU A 256 -16.10 -35.78 30.30
CA GLU A 256 -17.46 -35.27 30.48
C GLU A 256 -18.51 -36.38 30.34
N LYS A 257 -19.48 -36.41 31.27
CA LYS A 257 -20.54 -37.43 31.35
C LYS A 257 -21.45 -37.53 30.11
N LEU A 258 -21.45 -36.52 29.24
CA LEU A 258 -22.30 -36.46 28.04
C LEU A 258 -21.54 -36.74 26.74
N HIS A 259 -20.21 -36.70 26.75
CA HIS A 259 -19.39 -36.95 25.59
C HIS A 259 -18.84 -38.38 25.61
N GLU A 260 -19.19 -39.15 24.60
CA GLU A 260 -18.78 -40.54 24.45
C GLU A 260 -17.28 -40.62 24.12
N SER A 261 -16.55 -41.46 24.86
CA SER A 261 -15.17 -41.76 24.51
C SER A 261 -15.15 -42.76 23.36
N TYR A 262 -14.45 -42.46 22.27
CA TYR A 262 -14.45 -43.31 21.08
C TYR A 262 -13.10 -43.41 20.38
N LEU A 263 -12.95 -44.50 19.64
CA LEU A 263 -11.82 -44.79 18.77
C LEU A 263 -12.37 -45.42 17.49
N GLN A 264 -12.09 -44.79 16.36
CA GLN A 264 -12.63 -45.13 15.05
C GLN A 264 -11.50 -45.31 14.03
N VAL A 265 -11.61 -46.34 13.19
CA VAL A 265 -10.68 -46.62 12.09
C VAL A 265 -11.50 -46.77 10.81
N THR A 266 -11.12 -46.08 9.74
CA THR A 266 -11.78 -46.16 8.42
C THR A 266 -10.78 -46.60 7.36
N TRP A 267 -11.01 -47.74 6.70
CA TRP A 267 -10.20 -48.27 5.60
C TRP A 267 -10.79 -47.88 4.26
N ARG A 268 -9.94 -47.50 3.30
CA ARG A 268 -10.34 -47.30 1.90
C ARG A 268 -10.15 -48.52 1.01
N ASN A 269 -9.23 -49.42 1.38
CA ASN A 269 -8.83 -50.58 0.56
C ASN A 269 -8.56 -51.78 1.47
N LEU A 270 -9.61 -52.35 2.05
CA LEU A 270 -9.47 -53.63 2.76
C LEU A 270 -9.05 -54.73 1.79
N ARG A 271 -8.29 -55.69 2.31
CA ARG A 271 -7.90 -56.92 1.61
C ARG A 271 -8.47 -58.15 2.30
N SER A 272 -8.46 -59.29 1.61
CA SER A 272 -8.85 -60.56 2.23
C SER A 272 -8.09 -60.87 3.53
N SER A 273 -6.83 -60.43 3.64
CA SER A 273 -5.97 -60.53 4.83
C SER A 273 -6.45 -59.70 6.04
N ASP A 274 -7.35 -58.75 5.82
CA ASP A 274 -7.97 -57.94 6.87
C ASP A 274 -9.27 -58.59 7.39
N SER A 275 -9.64 -59.76 6.88
CA SER A 275 -10.72 -60.56 7.47
C SER A 275 -10.26 -61.17 8.79
N GLY A 276 -11.18 -61.24 9.75
CA GLY A 276 -10.91 -61.86 11.03
C GLY A 276 -11.66 -61.19 12.17
N LYS A 277 -11.28 -61.57 13.39
CA LYS A 277 -11.81 -61.01 14.62
C LYS A 277 -11.07 -59.73 14.97
N TYR A 278 -11.85 -58.68 15.12
CA TYR A 278 -11.43 -57.42 15.66
C TYR A 278 -11.90 -57.34 17.10
N PHE A 279 -11.07 -56.77 17.95
CA PHE A 279 -11.33 -56.59 19.35
C PHE A 279 -11.18 -55.12 19.68
N CYS A 280 -12.15 -54.56 20.38
CA CYS A 280 -11.94 -53.32 21.10
C CYS A 280 -11.74 -53.61 22.58
N GLY A 281 -10.76 -52.95 23.19
CA GLY A 281 -10.65 -52.88 24.64
C GLY A 281 -10.59 -51.45 25.14
N ALA A 282 -11.17 -51.22 26.32
CA ALA A 282 -11.09 -49.98 27.06
C ALA A 282 -10.64 -50.26 28.50
N HIS A 283 -9.64 -49.52 28.96
CA HIS A 283 -9.24 -49.48 30.35
C HIS A 283 -9.93 -48.30 31.02
N VAL A 284 -10.73 -48.59 32.04
CA VAL A 284 -11.54 -47.59 32.73
C VAL A 284 -11.22 -47.60 34.21
N ILE A 285 -11.19 -46.41 34.84
CA ILE A 285 -11.03 -46.26 36.28
C ILE A 285 -12.38 -45.85 36.85
N GLY A 286 -12.94 -46.68 37.73
CA GLY A 286 -14.16 -46.36 38.46
C GLY A 286 -13.96 -45.25 39.49
N SER A 287 -15.04 -44.62 39.94
CA SER A 287 -15.02 -43.58 40.99
C SER A 287 -14.51 -44.05 42.34
N ASP A 288 -14.43 -45.36 42.55
CA ASP A 288 -13.83 -46.01 43.72
C ASP A 288 -12.30 -46.25 43.56
N GLY A 289 -11.72 -45.78 42.46
CA GLY A 289 -10.30 -45.94 42.13
C GLY A 289 -9.92 -47.32 41.60
N ARG A 290 -10.89 -48.25 41.43
CA ARG A 290 -10.60 -49.57 40.86
C ARG A 290 -10.54 -49.50 39.35
N ALA A 291 -9.49 -50.10 38.79
CA ALA A 291 -9.33 -50.21 37.35
C ALA A 291 -10.06 -51.45 36.82
N GLU A 292 -10.89 -51.27 35.79
CA GLU A 292 -11.64 -52.32 35.09
C GLU A 292 -11.21 -52.33 33.61
N ARG A 293 -11.22 -53.52 32.99
CA ARG A 293 -10.97 -53.67 31.55
C ARG A 293 -12.21 -54.20 30.87
N LEU A 294 -12.74 -53.41 29.95
CA LEU A 294 -13.87 -53.76 29.10
C LEU A 294 -13.32 -54.24 27.76
N ASN A 295 -13.90 -55.28 27.18
CA ASN A 295 -13.58 -55.70 25.82
C ASN A 295 -14.83 -56.15 25.07
N GLU A 296 -14.87 -55.87 23.77
CA GLU A 296 -15.89 -56.33 22.82
C GLU A 296 -15.23 -56.83 21.54
N MET A 297 -15.92 -57.68 20.78
CA MET A 297 -15.40 -58.26 19.55
C MET A 297 -16.43 -58.23 18.43
N VAL A 298 -15.96 -57.93 17.22
CA VAL A 298 -16.71 -58.15 15.99
C VAL A 298 -15.89 -59.01 15.02
N THR A 299 -16.57 -59.81 14.21
CA THR A 299 -15.92 -60.58 13.15
C THR A 299 -16.24 -59.92 11.81
N ILE A 300 -15.20 -59.64 11.03
CA ILE A 300 -15.33 -58.99 9.73
C ILE A 300 -14.88 -59.96 8.65
N GLN A 301 -15.68 -60.09 7.59
CA GLN A 301 -15.36 -60.92 6.45
C GLN A 301 -15.18 -60.06 5.19
N VAL A 302 -13.96 -59.98 4.69
CA VAL A 302 -13.64 -59.35 3.41
C VAL A 302 -13.71 -60.40 2.30
N LYS A 303 -14.55 -60.16 1.30
CA LYS A 303 -14.75 -61.05 0.15
C LYS A 303 -14.33 -60.35 -1.13
N LEU A 304 -13.91 -61.15 -2.12
CA LEU A 304 -13.74 -60.65 -3.47
C LEU A 304 -15.09 -60.17 -4.02
N PRO A 305 -15.13 -59.01 -4.70
CA PRO A 305 -16.33 -58.56 -5.39
C PRO A 305 -16.88 -59.60 -6.35
N THR A 306 -18.21 -59.69 -6.44
CA THR A 306 -18.86 -60.46 -7.49
C THR A 306 -18.80 -59.73 -8.83
N PHE A 307 -19.09 -60.43 -9.92
CA PHE A 307 -19.23 -59.79 -11.23
C PHE A 307 -20.30 -58.70 -11.22
N GLU A 308 -21.40 -58.89 -10.47
CA GLU A 308 -22.48 -57.91 -10.35
C GLU A 308 -22.02 -56.62 -9.64
N ASP A 309 -21.23 -56.75 -8.55
CA ASP A 309 -20.65 -55.62 -7.83
C ASP A 309 -19.75 -54.78 -8.76
N LEU A 310 -18.93 -55.45 -9.57
CA LEU A 310 -18.06 -54.80 -10.54
C LEU A 310 -18.85 -54.11 -11.65
N VAL A 311 -19.91 -54.75 -12.17
CA VAL A 311 -20.79 -54.14 -13.19
C VAL A 311 -21.47 -52.88 -12.65
N ASN A 312 -21.94 -52.90 -11.39
CA ASN A 312 -22.56 -51.73 -10.76
C ASN A 312 -21.58 -50.56 -10.61
N VAL A 313 -20.32 -50.83 -10.22
CA VAL A 313 -19.26 -49.82 -10.16
C VAL A 313 -18.96 -49.26 -11.55
N ILE A 314 -18.81 -50.12 -12.57
CA ILE A 314 -18.55 -49.71 -13.95
C ILE A 314 -19.68 -48.83 -14.50
N GLN A 315 -20.94 -49.18 -14.25
CA GLN A 315 -22.09 -48.37 -14.68
C GLN A 315 -22.07 -46.97 -14.04
N LYS A 316 -21.79 -46.89 -12.73
CA LYS A 316 -21.65 -45.59 -12.03
C LYS A 316 -20.51 -44.76 -12.61
N LEU A 317 -19.37 -45.38 -12.87
CA LEU A 317 -18.20 -44.72 -13.49
C LEU A 317 -18.49 -44.24 -14.91
N LEU A 318 -19.27 -45.00 -15.70
CA LEU A 318 -19.64 -44.61 -17.05
C LEU A 318 -20.58 -43.40 -17.05
N ILE A 319 -21.54 -43.34 -16.14
CA ILE A 319 -22.41 -42.18 -15.97
C ILE A 319 -21.58 -40.96 -15.57
N GLN A 320 -20.72 -41.09 -14.55
CA GLN A 320 -19.83 -40.00 -14.13
C GLN A 320 -18.95 -39.51 -15.28
N ALA A 321 -18.36 -40.42 -16.06
CA ALA A 321 -17.51 -40.05 -17.18
C ALA A 321 -18.29 -39.32 -18.29
N ASN A 322 -19.56 -39.66 -18.50
CA ASN A 322 -20.42 -38.96 -19.45
C ASN A 322 -20.78 -37.55 -18.93
N ASP A 323 -21.13 -37.41 -17.66
CA ASP A 323 -21.43 -36.12 -17.03
C ASP A 323 -20.20 -35.20 -17.08
N ASP A 324 -19.01 -35.74 -16.75
CA ASP A 324 -17.74 -35.01 -16.85
C ASP A 324 -17.47 -34.56 -18.29
N ARG A 325 -17.81 -35.40 -19.29
CA ARG A 325 -17.66 -35.07 -20.71
C ARG A 325 -18.54 -33.89 -21.11
N GLU A 326 -19.79 -33.84 -20.63
CA GLU A 326 -20.71 -32.73 -20.90
C GLU A 326 -20.20 -31.43 -20.25
N ILE A 327 -19.79 -31.49 -18.97
CA ILE A 327 -19.19 -30.36 -18.26
C ILE A 327 -17.95 -29.82 -19.02
N LEU A 328 -17.10 -30.72 -19.52
CA LEU A 328 -15.93 -30.34 -20.31
C LEU A 328 -16.30 -29.68 -21.64
N GLN A 329 -17.38 -30.11 -22.28
CA GLN A 329 -17.87 -29.47 -23.51
C GLN A 329 -18.40 -28.06 -23.24
N ASP A 330 -19.17 -27.88 -22.18
CA ASP A 330 -19.69 -26.57 -21.77
C ASP A 330 -18.56 -25.62 -21.39
N ASN A 331 -17.60 -26.08 -20.59
CA ASN A 331 -16.42 -25.32 -20.24
C ASN A 331 -15.62 -24.89 -21.47
N LYS A 332 -15.50 -25.76 -22.48
CA LYS A 332 -14.85 -25.42 -23.75
C LYS A 332 -15.59 -24.31 -24.51
N GLN A 333 -16.92 -24.29 -24.50
CA GLN A 333 -17.68 -23.21 -25.14
C GLN A 333 -17.58 -21.90 -24.36
N ASN A 334 -17.65 -21.96 -23.03
CA ASN A 334 -17.49 -20.79 -22.16
C ASN A 334 -16.11 -20.15 -22.36
N ILE A 335 -15.05 -20.96 -22.41
CA ILE A 335 -13.68 -20.47 -22.70
C ILE A 335 -13.62 -19.75 -24.04
N LYS A 336 -14.26 -20.28 -25.10
CA LYS A 336 -14.31 -19.61 -26.40
C LYS A 336 -15.06 -18.27 -26.34
N SER A 337 -16.16 -18.19 -25.59
CA SER A 337 -16.90 -16.94 -25.38
C SER A 337 -16.01 -15.90 -24.70
N ILE A 338 -15.36 -16.29 -23.61
CA ILE A 338 -14.43 -15.42 -22.85
C ILE A 338 -13.28 -14.95 -23.74
N GLN A 339 -12.73 -15.82 -24.59
CA GLN A 339 -11.67 -15.44 -25.54
C GLN A 339 -12.13 -14.38 -26.54
N ASN A 340 -13.37 -14.50 -27.06
CA ASN A 340 -13.93 -13.51 -27.97
C ASN A 340 -14.19 -12.17 -27.26
N GLU A 341 -14.74 -12.19 -26.05
CA GLU A 341 -14.93 -10.99 -25.23
C GLU A 341 -13.60 -10.30 -24.93
N LEU A 342 -12.57 -11.07 -24.57
CA LEU A 342 -11.22 -10.55 -24.32
C LEU A 342 -10.65 -9.87 -25.57
N ARG A 343 -10.82 -10.47 -26.75
CA ARG A 343 -10.38 -9.89 -28.03
C ARG A 343 -11.10 -8.57 -28.33
N ASN A 344 -12.42 -8.53 -28.14
CA ASN A 344 -13.20 -7.30 -28.33
C ASN A 344 -12.76 -6.20 -27.35
N ASN A 345 -12.48 -6.57 -26.10
CA ASN A 345 -11.97 -5.63 -25.11
C ASN A 345 -10.58 -5.10 -25.49
N GLN A 346 -9.70 -5.94 -26.01
CA GLN A 346 -8.39 -5.52 -26.54
C GLN A 346 -8.54 -4.52 -27.69
N ASP A 347 -9.43 -4.78 -28.65
CA ASP A 347 -9.69 -3.86 -29.77
C ASP A 347 -10.26 -2.51 -29.30
N ASN A 348 -11.15 -2.54 -28.30
CA ASN A 348 -11.69 -1.31 -27.69
C ASN A 348 -10.61 -0.51 -26.98
N VAL A 349 -9.72 -1.17 -26.23
CA VAL A 349 -8.56 -0.52 -25.59
C VAL A 349 -7.65 0.13 -26.63
N ILE A 350 -7.38 -0.54 -27.75
CA ILE A 350 -6.59 0.03 -28.86
C ILE A 350 -7.25 1.28 -29.45
N LYS A 351 -8.57 1.28 -29.62
CA LYS A 351 -9.32 2.47 -30.08
C LYS A 351 -9.21 3.62 -29.07
N MET A 352 -9.39 3.34 -27.78
CA MET A 352 -9.24 4.34 -26.72
C MET A 352 -7.84 4.98 -26.72
N TYR A 353 -6.78 4.20 -26.94
CA TYR A 353 -5.43 4.75 -27.07
C TYR A 353 -5.28 5.69 -28.27
N LYS A 354 -5.88 5.36 -29.42
CA LYS A 354 -5.88 6.25 -30.60
C LYS A 354 -6.64 7.55 -30.34
N ASP A 355 -7.79 7.46 -29.69
CA ASP A 355 -8.59 8.64 -29.35
C ASP A 355 -7.84 9.54 -28.36
N LEU A 356 -7.15 8.94 -27.39
CA LEU A 356 -6.31 9.68 -26.42
C LEU A 356 -5.15 10.40 -27.10
N ASP A 357 -4.43 9.75 -28.03
CA ASP A 357 -3.37 10.38 -28.81
C ASP A 357 -3.91 11.54 -29.65
N ASN A 358 -5.07 11.37 -30.31
CA ASN A 358 -5.71 12.44 -31.06
C ASN A 358 -6.10 13.63 -30.17
N HIS A 359 -6.63 13.36 -28.96
CA HIS A 359 -6.89 14.41 -27.98
C HIS A 359 -5.60 15.13 -27.55
N GLU A 360 -4.50 14.41 -27.33
CA GLU A 360 -3.21 15.01 -27.00
C GLU A 360 -2.71 15.97 -28.10
N GLN A 361 -2.82 15.58 -29.37
CA GLN A 361 -2.44 16.44 -30.50
C GLN A 361 -3.34 17.68 -30.61
N ASN A 362 -4.64 17.53 -30.37
CA ASN A 362 -5.58 18.66 -30.33
C ASN A 362 -5.22 19.64 -29.20
N PHE A 363 -4.89 19.13 -28.01
CA PHE A 363 -4.43 19.97 -26.89
C PHE A 363 -3.14 20.72 -27.22
N LYS A 364 -2.17 20.10 -27.89
CA LYS A 364 -0.95 20.76 -28.36
C LYS A 364 -1.26 21.91 -29.33
N THR A 365 -2.21 21.70 -30.25
CA THR A 365 -2.65 22.73 -31.21
C THR A 365 -3.32 23.89 -30.50
N ILE A 366 -4.29 23.62 -29.61
CA ILE A 366 -4.97 24.64 -28.82
C ILE A 366 -3.98 25.47 -27.99
N LYS A 367 -2.97 24.82 -27.40
CA LYS A 367 -1.92 25.52 -26.65
C LYS A 367 -1.14 26.50 -27.53
N LYS A 368 -0.75 26.08 -28.74
CA LYS A 368 -0.05 26.94 -29.70
C LYS A 368 -0.89 28.15 -30.13
N ASP A 369 -2.19 27.95 -30.33
CA ASP A 369 -3.12 29.02 -30.69
C ASP A 369 -3.31 30.01 -29.54
N LEU A 370 -3.40 29.52 -28.29
CA LEU A 370 -3.45 30.37 -27.10
C LEU A 370 -2.18 31.21 -26.94
N ASP A 371 -1.00 30.61 -27.11
CA ASP A 371 0.28 31.32 -27.05
C ASP A 371 0.35 32.41 -28.13
N SER A 372 -0.11 32.11 -29.35
CA SER A 372 -0.15 33.07 -30.46
C SER A 372 -1.12 34.22 -30.17
N ASN A 373 -2.31 33.92 -29.65
CA ASN A 373 -3.28 34.94 -29.25
C ASN A 373 -2.76 35.81 -28.11
N GLN A 374 -2.01 35.25 -27.16
CA GLN A 374 -1.38 36.02 -26.09
C GLN A 374 -0.34 37.02 -26.65
N GLN A 375 0.44 36.63 -27.65
CA GLN A 375 1.38 37.55 -28.31
C GLN A 375 0.65 38.65 -29.09
N ASN A 376 -0.42 38.30 -29.80
CA ASN A 376 -1.24 39.28 -30.51
C ASN A 376 -1.84 40.32 -29.55
N ILE A 377 -2.34 39.90 -28.38
CA ILE A 377 -2.86 40.80 -27.35
C ILE A 377 -1.77 41.76 -26.84
N LYS A 378 -0.52 41.27 -26.65
CA LYS A 378 0.60 42.14 -26.25
C LYS A 378 0.90 43.21 -27.30
N ILE A 379 0.90 42.83 -28.58
CA ILE A 379 1.13 43.77 -29.69
C ILE A 379 0.01 44.82 -29.73
N ILE A 380 -1.26 44.41 -29.65
CA ILE A 380 -2.40 45.32 -29.63
C ILE A 380 -2.30 46.32 -28.47
N ASN A 381 -1.91 45.86 -27.27
CA ASN A 381 -1.74 46.75 -26.12
C ASN A 381 -0.61 47.79 -26.35
N GLN A 382 0.51 47.38 -26.96
CA GLN A 382 1.59 48.31 -27.32
C GLN A 382 1.12 49.36 -28.34
N ASP A 383 0.34 48.94 -29.34
CA ASP A 383 -0.22 49.86 -30.34
C ASP A 383 -1.21 50.84 -29.72
N LEU A 384 -2.06 50.38 -28.80
CA LEU A 384 -2.98 51.25 -28.06
C LEU A 384 -2.23 52.28 -27.19
N ASP A 385 -1.17 51.87 -26.51
CA ASP A 385 -0.33 52.78 -25.73
C ASP A 385 0.34 53.83 -26.63
N ASN A 386 0.85 53.42 -27.79
CA ASN A 386 1.42 54.34 -28.78
C ASN A 386 0.37 55.33 -29.32
N GLN A 387 -0.83 54.87 -29.63
CA GLN A 387 -1.93 55.74 -30.05
C GLN A 387 -2.32 56.73 -28.97
N LYS A 388 -2.38 56.31 -27.70
CA LYS A 388 -2.64 57.18 -26.56
C LYS A 388 -1.59 58.29 -26.44
N GLN A 389 -0.30 57.95 -26.59
CA GLN A 389 0.78 58.95 -26.59
C GLN A 389 0.68 59.93 -27.76
N ASN A 390 0.29 59.45 -28.94
CA ASN A 390 0.08 60.32 -30.10
C ASN A 390 -1.09 61.30 -29.88
N ILE A 391 -2.20 60.85 -29.29
CA ILE A 391 -3.32 61.72 -28.93
C ILE A 391 -2.88 62.81 -27.92
N ILE A 392 -2.10 62.45 -26.90
CA ILE A 392 -1.55 63.41 -25.94
C ILE A 392 -0.70 64.48 -26.64
N ARG A 393 0.16 64.08 -27.59
CA ARG A 393 0.98 65.02 -28.38
C ARG A 393 0.12 65.95 -29.23
N ILE A 394 -0.89 65.43 -29.91
CA ILE A 394 -1.83 66.22 -30.73
C ILE A 394 -2.55 67.25 -29.87
N ASN A 395 -3.07 66.86 -28.70
CA ASN A 395 -3.74 67.79 -27.79
C ASN A 395 -2.80 68.90 -27.31
N THR A 396 -1.54 68.55 -27.00
CA THR A 396 -0.53 69.55 -26.60
C THR A 396 -0.25 70.57 -27.72
N ASP A 397 -0.18 70.11 -28.97
CA ASP A 397 0.02 71.00 -30.12
C ASP A 397 -1.20 71.90 -30.35
N LEU A 398 -2.41 71.35 -30.24
CA LEU A 398 -3.66 72.12 -30.32
C LEU A 398 -3.73 73.22 -29.25
N ASP A 399 -3.42 72.90 -27.99
CA ASP A 399 -3.38 73.88 -26.90
C ASP A 399 -2.36 74.99 -27.20
N SER A 400 -1.19 74.64 -27.75
CA SER A 400 -0.18 75.61 -28.16
C SER A 400 -0.69 76.54 -29.27
N LYS A 401 -1.38 75.99 -30.26
CA LYS A 401 -1.98 76.74 -31.36
C LYS A 401 -3.09 77.67 -30.88
N GLU A 402 -3.93 77.23 -29.95
CA GLU A 402 -4.96 78.07 -29.33
C GLU A 402 -4.34 79.27 -28.60
N GLN A 403 -3.26 79.05 -27.84
CA GLN A 403 -2.54 80.14 -27.18
C GLN A 403 -1.91 81.11 -28.19
N GLN A 404 -1.33 80.60 -29.29
CA GLN A 404 -0.79 81.44 -30.37
C GLN A 404 -1.90 82.30 -30.99
N PHE A 405 -3.06 81.72 -31.30
CA PHE A 405 -4.19 82.43 -31.86
C PHE A 405 -4.72 83.52 -30.90
N THR A 406 -4.79 83.21 -29.61
CA THR A 406 -5.15 84.17 -28.57
C THR A 406 -4.19 85.37 -28.52
N ARG A 407 -2.87 85.12 -28.64
CA ARG A 407 -1.87 86.21 -28.69
C ARG A 407 -2.00 87.04 -29.96
N PHE A 408 -2.23 86.39 -31.10
CA PHE A 408 -2.44 87.07 -32.38
C PHE A 408 -3.65 88.00 -32.33
N ASN A 409 -4.78 87.54 -31.77
CA ASN A 409 -5.97 88.39 -31.61
C ASN A 409 -5.71 89.61 -30.73
N LYS A 410 -4.97 89.46 -29.62
CA LYS A 410 -4.58 90.60 -28.77
C LYS A 410 -3.71 91.61 -29.50
N ASP A 411 -2.78 91.16 -30.34
CA ASP A 411 -1.96 92.04 -31.17
C ASP A 411 -2.83 92.79 -32.19
N LEU A 412 -3.75 92.09 -32.85
CA LEU A 412 -4.69 92.67 -33.81
C LEU A 412 -5.59 93.73 -33.15
N ASP A 413 -6.13 93.46 -31.96
CA ASP A 413 -6.89 94.43 -31.17
C ASP A 413 -6.04 95.67 -30.84
N SER A 414 -4.78 95.48 -30.45
CA SER A 414 -3.85 96.59 -30.18
C SER A 414 -3.61 97.43 -31.43
N LYS A 415 -3.39 96.80 -32.59
CA LYS A 415 -3.22 97.51 -33.86
C LYS A 415 -4.48 98.27 -34.27
N GLN A 416 -5.66 97.71 -34.01
CA GLN A 416 -6.92 98.42 -34.23
C GLN A 416 -7.03 99.66 -33.35
N GLN A 417 -6.62 99.60 -32.08
CA GLN A 417 -6.58 100.76 -31.18
C GLN A 417 -5.57 101.83 -31.64
N ASP A 418 -4.40 101.42 -32.15
CA ASP A 418 -3.41 102.33 -32.71
C ASP A 418 -3.96 103.07 -33.95
N ILE A 419 -4.66 102.36 -34.85
CA ILE A 419 -5.34 102.96 -36.01
C ILE A 419 -6.36 104.01 -35.56
N ILE A 420 -7.18 103.69 -34.53
CA ILE A 420 -8.17 104.64 -33.99
C ILE A 420 -7.49 105.91 -33.43
N ARG A 421 -6.32 105.78 -32.79
CA ARG A 421 -5.57 106.95 -32.29
C ARG A 421 -5.01 107.79 -33.43
N ILE A 422 -4.40 107.16 -34.43
CA ILE A 422 -3.89 107.85 -35.62
C ILE A 422 -5.02 108.62 -36.32
N ASP A 423 -6.20 108.01 -36.46
CA ASP A 423 -7.36 108.66 -37.06
C ASP A 423 -7.80 109.91 -36.28
N LYS A 424 -7.81 109.85 -34.94
CA LYS A 424 -8.08 111.04 -34.09
C LYS A 424 -7.03 112.13 -34.26
N ASP A 425 -5.75 111.77 -34.31
CA ASP A 425 -4.65 112.71 -34.47
C ASP A 425 -4.68 113.38 -35.86
N LEU A 426 -5.04 112.62 -36.91
CA LEU A 426 -5.25 113.15 -38.26
C LEU A 426 -6.41 114.15 -38.29
N ASN A 427 -7.56 113.80 -37.70
CA ASN A 427 -8.72 114.70 -37.60
C ASN A 427 -8.38 116.00 -36.84
N ALA A 428 -7.62 115.92 -35.75
CA ALA A 428 -7.16 117.09 -35.00
C ALA A 428 -6.21 117.96 -35.83
N THR A 429 -5.32 117.33 -36.60
CA THR A 429 -4.43 118.01 -37.54
C THR A 429 -5.20 118.73 -38.64
N GLU A 430 -6.22 118.09 -39.23
CA GLU A 430 -7.11 118.69 -40.21
C GLU A 430 -7.84 119.93 -39.66
N HIS A 431 -8.34 119.86 -38.43
CA HIS A 431 -8.96 121.01 -37.76
C HIS A 431 -7.95 122.15 -37.51
N ASN A 432 -6.71 121.83 -37.13
CA ASN A 432 -5.64 122.82 -36.97
C ASN A 432 -5.28 123.50 -38.29
N ILE A 433 -5.15 122.75 -39.39
CA ILE A 433 -4.93 123.30 -40.74
C ILE A 433 -6.08 124.23 -41.12
N THR A 434 -7.33 123.82 -40.89
CA THR A 434 -8.51 124.65 -41.14
C THR A 434 -8.46 125.97 -40.37
N ARG A 435 -8.04 125.95 -39.09
CA ARG A 435 -7.87 127.15 -38.26
C ARG A 435 -6.76 128.05 -38.78
N ILE A 436 -5.62 127.48 -39.19
CA ILE A 436 -4.50 128.24 -39.76
C ILE A 436 -4.95 128.92 -41.06
N ASN A 437 -5.67 128.22 -41.94
CA ASN A 437 -6.19 128.80 -43.19
C ASN A 437 -7.12 129.99 -42.91
N LYS A 438 -8.06 129.87 -41.97
CA LYS A 438 -8.92 131.00 -41.56
C LYS A 438 -8.11 132.20 -41.04
N ASN A 439 -7.05 131.95 -40.28
CA ASN A 439 -6.17 133.01 -39.79
C ASN A 439 -5.39 133.67 -40.93
N LEU A 440 -4.88 132.89 -41.89
CA LEU A 440 -4.20 133.39 -43.09
C LEU A 440 -5.15 134.24 -43.94
N ASP A 441 -6.39 133.79 -44.16
CA ASP A 441 -7.43 134.55 -44.87
C ASP A 441 -7.70 135.90 -44.18
N SER A 442 -7.85 135.90 -42.84
CA SER A 442 -8.01 137.13 -42.06
C SER A 442 -6.81 138.05 -42.22
N LYS A 443 -5.57 137.52 -42.17
CA LYS A 443 -4.36 138.34 -42.36
C LYS A 443 -4.25 138.88 -43.78
N GLN A 444 -4.71 138.13 -44.77
CA GLN A 444 -4.79 138.62 -46.14
C GLN A 444 -5.79 139.79 -46.26
N GLN A 445 -6.92 139.75 -45.56
CA GLN A 445 -7.85 140.88 -45.49
C GLN A 445 -7.25 142.09 -44.77
N ASP A 446 -6.55 141.89 -43.64
CA ASP A 446 -5.82 142.97 -42.95
C ASP A 446 -4.82 143.67 -43.91
N ILE A 447 -4.05 142.90 -44.68
CA ILE A 447 -3.09 143.42 -45.67
C ILE A 447 -3.80 144.23 -46.76
N ILE A 448 -4.96 143.75 -47.25
CA ILE A 448 -5.77 144.48 -48.24
C ILE A 448 -6.23 145.82 -47.68
N SER A 449 -6.71 145.86 -46.43
CA SER A 449 -7.13 147.10 -45.76
C SER A 449 -5.97 148.08 -45.61
N ILE A 450 -4.82 147.63 -45.10
CA ILE A 450 -3.61 148.47 -44.96
C ILE A 450 -3.18 149.04 -46.33
N LYS A 451 -3.26 148.23 -47.40
CA LYS A 451 -2.94 148.70 -48.76
C LYS A 451 -3.90 149.81 -49.22
N GLN A 452 -5.19 149.70 -48.91
CA GLN A 452 -6.17 150.76 -49.21
C GLN A 452 -5.90 152.03 -48.39
N ASP A 453 -5.58 151.90 -47.11
CA ASP A 453 -5.22 153.02 -46.25
C ASP A 453 -3.95 153.73 -46.76
N LEU A 454 -2.94 152.96 -47.19
CA LEU A 454 -1.70 153.50 -47.75
C LEU A 454 -1.93 154.26 -49.07
N GLU A 455 -2.76 153.73 -49.98
CA GLU A 455 -3.13 154.44 -51.21
C GLU A 455 -3.90 155.73 -50.90
N SER A 456 -4.76 155.71 -49.88
CA SER A 456 -5.47 156.91 -49.41
C SER A 456 -4.49 157.95 -48.85
N SER A 457 -3.58 157.56 -47.97
CA SER A 457 -2.54 158.43 -47.42
C SER A 457 -1.61 158.99 -48.50
N LYS A 458 -1.28 158.19 -49.52
CA LYS A 458 -0.52 158.63 -50.70
C LYS A 458 -1.27 159.68 -51.52
N LYS A 459 -2.59 159.53 -51.67
CA LYS A 459 -3.45 160.54 -52.30
C LYS A 459 -3.43 161.84 -51.49
N ASP A 460 -3.64 161.76 -50.18
CA ASP A 460 -3.60 162.92 -49.27
C ASP A 460 -2.24 163.63 -49.33
N PHE A 461 -1.13 162.88 -49.34
CA PHE A 461 0.21 163.45 -49.48
C PHE A 461 0.40 164.15 -50.83
N ASN A 462 -0.11 163.58 -51.93
CA ASN A 462 -0.06 164.21 -53.25
C ASN A 462 -0.89 165.50 -53.28
N GLU A 463 -2.07 165.52 -52.67
CA GLU A 463 -2.88 166.73 -52.50
C GLU A 463 -2.13 167.79 -51.67
N HIS A 464 -1.51 167.39 -50.55
CA HIS A 464 -0.68 168.29 -49.74
C HIS A 464 0.51 168.84 -50.53
N ARG A 465 1.17 168.00 -51.33
CA ARG A 465 2.28 168.41 -52.22
C ARG A 465 1.80 169.41 -53.27
N GLN A 466 0.64 169.21 -53.86
CA GLN A 466 0.03 170.17 -54.79
C GLN A 466 -0.27 171.49 -54.08
N ASN A 467 -0.87 171.44 -52.88
CA ASN A 467 -1.14 172.63 -52.08
C ASN A 467 0.15 173.40 -51.72
N ILE A 468 1.23 172.71 -51.37
CA ILE A 468 2.56 173.33 -51.14
C ILE A 468 3.11 173.94 -52.44
N SER A 469 2.95 173.29 -53.60
CA SER A 469 3.34 173.86 -54.89
C SER A 469 2.59 175.16 -55.17
N ILE A 470 1.27 175.16 -54.97
CA ILE A 470 0.43 176.36 -55.12
C ILE A 470 0.90 177.45 -54.15
N PHE A 471 1.15 177.11 -52.88
CA PHE A 471 1.65 178.07 -51.88
C PHE A 471 3.02 178.64 -52.26
N LYS A 472 3.91 177.79 -52.80
CA LYS A 472 5.21 178.22 -53.31
C LYS A 472 5.05 179.19 -54.49
N ASP A 473 4.20 178.87 -55.47
CA ASP A 473 3.91 179.75 -56.61
C ASP A 473 3.31 181.09 -56.14
N MET A 474 2.43 181.05 -55.13
CA MET A 474 1.91 182.25 -54.48
C MET A 474 3.01 183.07 -53.79
N LEU A 475 3.93 182.41 -53.07
CA LEU A 475 5.06 183.05 -52.40
C LEU A 475 6.03 183.69 -53.41
N ASP A 476 6.37 182.97 -54.48
CA ASP A 476 7.21 183.46 -55.58
C ASP A 476 6.55 184.69 -56.25
N THR A 477 5.22 184.67 -56.42
CA THR A 477 4.45 185.84 -56.90
C THR A 477 4.54 187.02 -55.93
N VAL A 478 4.41 186.80 -54.61
CA VAL A 478 4.56 187.84 -53.58
C VAL A 478 5.99 188.40 -53.57
N ILE A 479 7.02 187.55 -53.66
CA ILE A 479 8.43 187.96 -53.74
C ILE A 479 8.66 188.77 -55.02
N TYR A 480 8.14 188.34 -56.16
CA TYR A 480 8.22 189.09 -57.42
C TYR A 480 7.58 190.48 -57.28
N ASN A 481 6.37 190.55 -56.73
CA ASN A 481 5.67 191.81 -56.46
C ASN A 481 6.46 192.72 -55.51
N LEU A 482 6.99 192.18 -54.40
CA LEU A 482 7.84 192.90 -53.44
C LEU A 482 9.14 193.40 -54.09
N SER A 483 9.79 192.57 -54.90
CA SER A 483 11.00 192.94 -55.64
C SER A 483 10.71 194.05 -56.65
N SER A 484 9.57 193.98 -57.36
CA SER A 484 9.09 195.06 -58.23
C SER A 484 8.89 196.34 -57.44
N SER A 485 8.12 196.31 -56.34
CA SER A 485 7.85 197.48 -55.49
C SER A 485 9.12 198.06 -54.85
N LEU A 486 10.08 197.23 -54.43
CA LEU A 486 11.37 197.70 -53.92
C LEU A 486 12.20 198.37 -55.03
N THR A 487 12.10 197.88 -56.26
CA THR A 487 12.73 198.50 -57.43
C THR A 487 12.09 199.86 -57.72
N ASP A 488 10.76 199.97 -57.63
CA ASP A 488 10.01 201.23 -57.77
C ASP A 488 10.43 202.24 -56.68
N VAL A 489 10.47 201.83 -55.40
CA VAL A 489 10.94 202.66 -54.27
C VAL A 489 12.41 203.07 -54.44
N LYS A 490 13.28 202.17 -54.89
CA LYS A 490 14.69 202.50 -55.20
C LYS A 490 14.78 203.55 -56.32
N GLN A 491 13.93 203.46 -57.34
CA GLN A 491 13.84 204.46 -58.40
C GLN A 491 13.41 205.83 -57.87
N GLU A 492 12.41 205.87 -56.98
CA GLU A 492 11.97 207.13 -56.34
C GLU A 492 13.06 207.75 -55.46
N LEU A 493 13.78 206.97 -54.65
CA LEU A 493 14.86 207.47 -53.79
C LEU A 493 16.08 208.00 -54.58
N THR A 494 16.35 207.50 -55.78
CA THR A 494 17.47 207.96 -56.63
C THR A 494 17.21 209.25 -57.41
N LYS A 495 15.98 209.78 -57.43
CA LYS A 495 15.61 210.95 -58.24
C LYS A 495 15.35 212.24 -57.45
N GLY A 496 15.73 212.26 -56.18
CA GLY A 496 15.52 213.41 -55.30
C GLY A 496 16.80 213.98 -54.67
N PHE A 497 17.92 214.00 -55.40
CA PHE A 497 19.09 214.86 -55.14
C PHE A 497 19.56 215.46 -56.45
#